data_AF-A0A7R9WFR3-F1
#
_entry.id   AF-A0A7R9WFR3-F1
#
_cell.length_a   1.000
_cell.length_b   1.000
_cell.length_c   1.000
_cell.angle_alpha   90.00
_cell.angle_beta   90.00
_cell.angle_gamma   90.00
#
_symmetry.space_group_name_H-M   'P 1'
#
loop_
_entity.id
_entity.type
_entity.pdbx_description
1 polymer ?
#
loop_
_entity_poly.entity_id
_entity_poly.type
_entity_poly.pdbx_seq_one_letter_code
_entity_poly.pdbx_strand_id
1 'polypeptide(L)'
;MEGPAAAATLTISALEEAGIDTTDLIVTGGGTGTLLQDLQAGTHTELQPGSYLFMDGDYGRNEEGASMFRQSLYVHTTVVSRDMMAGKAVVDAGTKAADLL
;
A
#
# COMPACT_ATOMS: atom_id res chain seq x y z
N MET A 1 -17.68 2.61 -12.33
CA MET A 1 -16.30 2.69 -11.81
C MET A 1 -16.46 3.15 -10.37
N GLU A 2 -16.23 2.27 -9.40
CA GLU A 2 -16.24 2.62 -7.97
C GLU A 2 -14.77 2.70 -7.51
N GLY A 3 -14.42 3.70 -6.69
CA GLY A 3 -13.07 3.84 -6.13
C GLY A 3 -12.47 5.26 -6.24
N PRO A 4 -11.24 5.47 -5.71
CA PRO A 4 -10.60 6.79 -5.63
C PRO A 4 -10.47 7.50 -6.98
N ALA A 5 -10.13 6.77 -8.04
CA ALA A 5 -10.03 7.32 -9.39
C ALA A 5 -11.37 7.86 -9.92
N ALA A 6 -12.49 7.20 -9.60
CA ALA A 6 -13.81 7.67 -9.99
C ALA A 6 -14.20 8.95 -9.24
N ALA A 7 -13.87 9.05 -7.95
CA ALA A 7 -14.08 10.26 -7.17
C ALA A 7 -13.25 11.45 -7.69
N ALA A 8 -12.00 11.19 -8.12
CA ALA A 8 -11.16 12.20 -8.77
C ALA A 8 -11.80 12.71 -10.08
N THR A 9 -12.28 11.81 -10.96
CA THR A 9 -12.98 12.21 -12.19
C THR A 9 -14.21 13.06 -11.91
N LEU A 10 -15.05 12.67 -10.95
CA LEU A 10 -16.24 13.44 -10.57
C LEU A 10 -15.89 14.83 -10.04
N THR A 11 -14.80 14.93 -9.28
CA THR A 11 -14.33 16.22 -8.75
C THR A 11 -13.84 17.13 -9.87
N ILE A 12 -13.09 16.60 -10.84
CA ILE A 12 -12.62 17.35 -12.02
C ILE A 12 -13.81 17.89 -12.80
N SER A 13 -14.82 17.04 -13.09
CA SER A 13 -16.03 17.49 -13.79
C SER A 13 -16.76 18.60 -13.03
N ALA A 14 -16.85 18.50 -11.70
CA ALA A 14 -17.48 19.55 -10.88
C ALA A 14 -16.70 20.88 -10.89
N LEU A 15 -15.37 20.83 -10.96
CA LEU A 15 -14.52 22.02 -11.11
C LEU A 15 -14.75 22.69 -12.48
N GLU A 16 -14.79 21.90 -13.55
CA GLU A 16 -15.04 22.37 -14.91
C GLU A 16 -16.44 23.00 -15.05
N GLU A 17 -17.47 22.37 -14.47
CA GLU A 17 -18.83 22.92 -14.41
C GLU A 17 -18.90 24.26 -13.67
N ALA A 18 -18.04 24.45 -12.67
CA ALA A 18 -17.91 25.73 -11.95
C ALA A 18 -17.06 26.78 -12.70
N GLY A 19 -16.53 26.46 -13.88
CA GLY A 19 -15.70 27.36 -14.68
C GLY A 19 -14.25 27.48 -14.20
N ILE A 20 -13.76 26.50 -13.43
CA ILE A 20 -12.36 26.42 -13.00
C ILE A 20 -11.59 25.64 -14.06
N ASP A 21 -10.48 26.21 -14.53
CA ASP A 21 -9.59 25.56 -15.51
C ASP A 21 -8.81 24.42 -14.87
N THR A 22 -8.89 23.23 -15.47
CA THR A 22 -8.29 21.97 -15.03
C THR A 22 -7.21 21.47 -15.97
N THR A 23 -6.87 22.20 -17.04
CA THR A 23 -5.99 21.74 -18.12
C THR A 23 -4.60 21.32 -17.61
N ASP A 24 -4.05 22.07 -16.64
CA ASP A 24 -2.73 21.82 -16.03
C ASP A 24 -2.83 21.18 -14.63
N LEU A 25 -3.99 20.59 -14.28
CA LEU A 25 -4.21 20.02 -12.97
C LEU A 25 -3.39 18.74 -12.77
N ILE A 26 -2.64 18.69 -11.67
CA ILE A 26 -2.01 17.45 -11.20
C ILE A 26 -3.04 16.65 -10.40
N VAL A 27 -3.43 15.50 -10.92
CA VAL A 27 -4.26 14.52 -10.22
C VAL A 27 -3.32 13.46 -9.64
N THR A 28 -3.06 13.57 -8.34
CA THR A 28 -2.10 12.69 -7.66
C THR A 28 -2.77 11.80 -6.62
N GLY A 29 -2.31 10.56 -6.52
CA GLY A 29 -2.85 9.59 -5.58
C GLY A 29 -2.40 8.16 -5.89
N GLY A 30 -3.19 7.20 -5.44
CA GLY A 30 -2.91 5.78 -5.61
C GLY A 30 -1.90 5.22 -4.61
N GLY A 31 -2.18 4.02 -4.12
CA GLY A 31 -1.35 3.33 -3.15
C GLY A 31 -0.71 2.06 -3.72
N THR A 32 0.22 1.47 -2.97
CA THR A 32 0.85 0.18 -3.32
C THR A 32 -0.20 -0.90 -3.62
N GLY A 33 -1.30 -0.92 -2.88
CA GLY A 33 -2.38 -1.91 -3.03
C GLY A 33 -3.32 -1.66 -4.20
N THR A 34 -3.38 -0.44 -4.73
CA THR A 34 -4.29 -0.05 -5.82
C THR A 34 -3.57 0.28 -7.12
N LEU A 35 -2.23 0.18 -7.14
CA LEU A 35 -1.38 0.63 -8.25
C LEU A 35 -1.87 0.14 -9.63
N LEU A 36 -2.22 -1.14 -9.75
CA LEU A 36 -2.70 -1.71 -11.02
C LEU A 36 -4.05 -1.12 -11.44
N GLN A 37 -4.96 -0.91 -10.49
CA GLN A 37 -6.28 -0.35 -10.73
C GLN A 37 -6.16 1.13 -11.11
N ASP A 38 -5.29 1.88 -10.43
CA ASP A 38 -5.06 3.30 -10.71
C ASP A 38 -4.39 3.53 -12.07
N LEU A 39 -3.43 2.66 -12.45
CA LEU A 39 -2.83 2.65 -13.78
C LEU A 39 -3.86 2.37 -14.88
N GLN A 40 -4.79 1.44 -14.65
CA GLN A 40 -5.86 1.12 -15.59
C GLN A 40 -6.91 2.22 -15.69
N ALA A 41 -7.20 2.92 -14.59
CA ALA A 41 -8.18 4.00 -14.57
C ALA A 41 -7.70 5.23 -15.38
N GLY A 42 -6.39 5.52 -15.38
CA GLY A 42 -5.81 6.60 -16.17
C GLY A 42 -6.17 8.03 -15.71
N THR A 43 -6.94 8.18 -14.63
CA THR A 43 -7.33 9.49 -14.08
C THR A 43 -6.16 10.22 -13.40
N HIS A 44 -5.22 9.48 -12.79
CA HIS A 44 -4.08 10.06 -12.09
C HIS A 44 -2.97 10.44 -13.07
N THR A 45 -2.49 11.69 -13.00
CA THR A 45 -1.30 12.17 -13.71
C THR A 45 -0.01 11.87 -12.94
N GLU A 46 -0.11 11.61 -11.63
CA GLU A 46 0.99 11.20 -10.76
C GLU A 46 0.51 10.07 -9.83
N LEU A 47 1.35 9.06 -9.62
CA LEU A 47 1.08 7.94 -8.70
C LEU A 47 1.98 8.00 -7.47
N GLN A 48 1.43 7.66 -6.30
CA GLN A 48 2.10 7.77 -5.00
C GLN A 48 2.22 6.44 -4.21
N PRO A 49 2.58 5.30 -4.84
CA PRO A 49 2.87 4.09 -4.08
C PRO A 49 4.16 4.26 -3.27
N GLY A 50 4.13 3.83 -2.00
CA GLY A 50 5.28 3.93 -1.08
C GLY A 50 5.83 2.57 -0.67
N SER A 51 5.00 1.77 0.01
CA SER A 51 5.41 0.49 0.60
C SER A 51 5.84 -0.57 -0.43
N TYR A 52 5.60 -0.37 -1.73
CA TYR A 52 5.94 -1.31 -2.80
C TYR A 52 7.43 -1.70 -2.81
N LEU A 53 8.31 -0.82 -2.34
CA LEU A 53 9.74 -1.07 -2.26
C LEU A 53 10.09 -2.19 -1.26
N PHE A 54 9.35 -2.26 -0.15
CA PHE A 54 9.63 -3.17 0.96
C PHE A 54 8.64 -4.33 1.05
N MET A 55 7.37 -4.02 0.80
CA MET A 55 6.21 -4.82 1.16
C MET A 55 6.20 -5.17 2.67
N ASP A 56 5.09 -5.75 3.12
CA ASP A 56 4.96 -6.27 4.47
C ASP A 56 3.98 -7.44 4.51
N GLY A 57 3.79 -7.99 5.72
CA GLY A 57 2.86 -9.08 5.95
C GLY A 57 1.40 -8.71 5.73
N ASP A 58 1.03 -7.42 5.74
CA ASP A 58 -0.34 -6.97 5.49
C ASP A 58 -0.64 -6.94 3.99
N TYR A 59 0.21 -6.27 3.20
CA TYR A 59 0.11 -6.31 1.74
C TYR A 59 0.20 -7.74 1.17
N GLY A 60 1.01 -8.60 1.79
CA GLY A 60 1.16 -10.00 1.39
C GLY A 60 -0.11 -10.85 1.56
N ARG A 61 -1.12 -10.38 2.32
CA ARG A 61 -2.40 -11.06 2.51
C ARG A 61 -3.49 -10.64 1.53
N ASN A 62 -3.27 -9.61 0.72
CA ASN A 62 -4.28 -9.11 -0.21
C ASN A 62 -4.60 -10.17 -1.30
N GLU A 63 -5.90 -10.39 -1.57
CA GLU A 63 -6.39 -11.42 -2.49
C GLU A 63 -6.22 -11.06 -3.98
N GLU A 64 -6.03 -9.78 -4.32
CA GLU A 64 -5.87 -9.32 -5.71
C GLU A 64 -4.42 -9.15 -6.14
N GLY A 65 -4.09 -9.75 -7.30
CA GLY A 65 -2.93 -9.39 -8.11
C GLY A 65 -1.60 -9.88 -7.56
N ALA A 66 -1.39 -11.21 -7.59
CA ALA A 66 -0.11 -11.91 -7.44
C ALA A 66 1.11 -10.97 -7.46
N SER A 67 1.49 -10.53 -6.26
CA SER A 67 2.52 -9.56 -5.89
C SER A 67 3.41 -9.10 -7.06
N MET A 68 3.09 -7.96 -7.70
CA MET A 68 4.03 -7.29 -8.61
C MET A 68 5.38 -7.04 -7.93
N PHE A 69 5.33 -6.82 -6.62
CA PHE A 69 6.48 -6.53 -5.76
C PHE A 69 6.66 -7.64 -4.73
N ARG A 70 7.91 -7.93 -4.35
CA ARG A 70 8.24 -8.98 -3.38
C ARG A 70 8.64 -8.35 -2.05
N GLN A 71 8.44 -9.09 -0.96
CA GLN A 71 9.01 -8.75 0.35
C GLN A 71 10.53 -8.55 0.23
N SER A 72 11.01 -7.41 0.70
CA SER A 72 12.44 -7.07 0.72
C SER A 72 12.93 -6.59 2.09
N LEU A 73 12.02 -6.22 2.99
CA LEU A 73 12.36 -5.86 4.37
C LEU A 73 12.16 -7.05 5.32
N TYR A 74 13.15 -7.32 6.17
CA TYR A 74 13.11 -8.39 7.16
C TYR A 74 13.73 -7.91 8.47
N VAL A 75 13.24 -8.46 9.58
CA VAL A 75 13.85 -8.27 10.91
C VAL A 75 14.63 -9.51 11.28
N HIS A 76 15.94 -9.37 11.41
CA HIS A 76 16.80 -10.44 11.89
C HIS A 76 16.63 -10.59 13.40
N THR A 77 16.47 -11.83 13.88
CA THR A 77 16.24 -12.12 15.30
C THR A 77 16.85 -13.46 15.70
N THR A 78 17.21 -13.61 16.97
CA THR A 78 17.77 -14.83 17.56
C THR A 78 16.81 -15.45 18.55
N VAL A 79 16.68 -16.78 18.54
CA VAL A 79 15.97 -17.51 19.60
C VAL A 79 16.79 -17.45 20.88
N VAL A 80 16.23 -16.84 21.92
CA VAL A 80 16.88 -16.67 23.23
C VAL A 80 16.41 -17.67 24.28
N SER A 81 15.23 -18.28 24.09
CA SER A 81 14.69 -19.32 24.97
C SER A 81 13.71 -20.24 24.24
N ARG A 82 13.58 -21.48 24.72
CA ARG A 82 12.67 -22.51 24.17
C ARG A 82 11.88 -23.15 25.31
N ASP A 83 10.56 -23.05 25.25
CA ASP A 83 9.65 -23.82 26.11
C ASP A 83 9.28 -25.11 25.39
N MET A 84 9.94 -26.20 25.79
CA MET A 84 9.75 -27.52 25.18
C MET A 84 8.39 -28.15 25.51
N MET A 85 7.75 -27.75 26.62
CA MET A 85 6.44 -28.28 27.01
C MET A 85 5.31 -27.55 26.29
N ALA A 86 5.43 -26.24 26.12
CA ALA A 86 4.44 -25.43 25.40
C ALA A 86 4.67 -25.39 23.87
N GLY A 87 5.80 -25.89 23.38
CA GLY A 87 6.16 -25.87 21.95
C GLY A 87 6.42 -24.45 21.43
N LYS A 88 6.94 -23.56 22.28
CA LYS A 88 7.14 -22.13 21.95
C LYS A 88 8.62 -21.75 21.95
N ALA A 89 8.98 -20.80 21.10
CA ALA A 89 10.28 -20.14 21.11
C ALA A 89 10.10 -18.65 21.43
N VAL A 90 11.01 -18.10 22.24
CA VAL A 90 11.09 -16.67 22.51
C VAL A 90 12.27 -16.11 21.72
N VAL A 91 12.04 -15.01 21.02
CA VAL A 91 13.06 -14.33 20.20
C VAL A 91 13.37 -12.93 20.76
N ASP A 92 14.49 -12.34 20.36
CA ASP A 92 14.93 -11.01 20.80
C ASP A 92 14.28 -9.82 20.06
N ALA A 93 13.46 -10.07 19.05
CA ALA A 93 12.66 -9.05 18.37
C ALA A 93 11.26 -8.90 19.01
N GLY A 94 11.09 -7.84 19.81
CA GLY A 94 9.79 -7.40 20.34
C GLY A 94 9.27 -6.12 19.66
N THR A 95 8.35 -5.40 20.31
CA THR A 95 7.71 -4.17 19.76
C THR A 95 8.67 -3.00 19.50
N LYS A 96 9.90 -3.07 20.02
CA LYS A 96 10.97 -2.11 19.70
C LYS A 96 11.67 -2.40 18.37
N ALA A 97 11.55 -3.63 17.86
CA ALA A 97 12.19 -4.10 16.63
C ALA A 97 11.21 -4.13 15.46
N ALA A 98 9.96 -4.51 15.70
CA ALA A 98 8.88 -4.44 14.72
C ALA A 98 7.60 -3.99 15.45
N ASP A 99 6.93 -2.97 14.92
CA ASP A 99 5.57 -2.70 15.34
C ASP A 99 4.65 -3.81 14.79
N LEU A 100 3.61 -4.14 15.54
CA LEU A 100 2.68 -5.25 15.24
C LEU A 100 1.25 -4.75 14.96
N LEU A 101 1.08 -3.44 14.85
CA LEU A 101 -0.18 -2.79 14.47
C LEU A 101 -0.31 -2.68 12.96
#